data_AF-A0A965FSU3-F1
#
_entry.id   AF-A0A965FSU3-F1
#
_cell.length_a   1.000
_cell.length_b   1.000
_cell.length_c   1.000
_cell.angle_alpha   90.00
_cell.angle_beta   90.00
_cell.angle_gamma   90.00
#
_symmetry.space_group_name_H-M   'P 1'
#
loop_
_entity.id
_entity.type
_entity.pdbx_description
1 polymer ?
#
loop_
_entity_poly.entity_id
_entity_poly.type
_entity_poly.pdbx_seq_one_letter_code
_entity_poly.pdbx_strand_id
1 'polypeptide(L)' 'PIIGLGDGLSYLQAFALELLPVKLMSRDNLASMKVDNVSDAPFPFGIEPAAIEGTAPLWFGDATPRGRYIGFRRHAGRSV' A
#
# COMPACT_ATOMS: atom_id res chain seq x y z
N PRO A 1 4.02 18.77 -2.59
CA PRO A 1 5.32 18.59 -3.27
C PRO A 1 5.94 17.28 -2.79
N ILE A 2 6.58 16.52 -3.69
CA ILE A 2 7.27 15.27 -3.33
C ILE A 2 8.75 15.62 -3.12
N ILE A 3 9.31 15.22 -1.97
CA ILE A 3 10.70 15.48 -1.62
C ILE A 3 11.40 14.12 -1.47
N GLY A 4 12.42 13.89 -2.29
CA GLY A 4 13.25 12.69 -2.18
C GLY A 4 14.25 12.79 -1.03
N LEU A 5 14.35 11.74 -0.23
CA LEU A 5 15.29 11.65 0.90
C LEU A 5 16.72 11.28 0.46
N GLY A 6 16.88 10.68 -0.72
CA GLY A 6 18.17 10.14 -1.19
C GLY A 6 18.54 8.82 -0.50
N ASP A 7 19.63 8.18 -0.92
CA ASP A 7 19.96 6.82 -0.50
C ASP A 7 20.25 6.68 1.00
N GLY A 8 21.03 7.61 1.57
CA GLY A 8 21.47 7.51 2.97
C GLY A 8 20.32 7.68 3.96
N LEU A 9 19.49 8.71 3.79
CA LEU A 9 18.35 8.95 4.66
C LEU A 9 17.24 7.90 4.47
N SER A 10 17.02 7.43 3.23
CA SER A 10 16.04 6.36 2.97
C SER A 10 16.46 5.04 3.65
N TYR A 11 17.76 4.71 3.64
CA TYR A 11 18.27 3.54 4.35
C TYR A 11 18.12 3.67 5.87
N LEU A 12 18.47 4.83 6.44
CA LEU A 12 18.30 5.09 7.88
C LEU A 12 16.82 4.99 8.30
N GLN A 13 15.91 5.53 7.50
CA GLN A 13 14.47 5.39 7.72
C GLN A 13 14.05 3.91 7.69
N ALA A 14 14.43 3.16 6.65
CA ALA A 14 14.09 1.75 6.53
C ALA A 14 14.64 0.92 7.69
N PHE A 15 15.84 1.22 8.18
CA PHE A 15 16.42 0.60 9.37
C PHE A 15 15.58 0.90 10.62
N ALA A 16 15.26 2.17 10.89
CA ALA A 16 14.45 2.53 12.06
C ALA A 16 13.06 1.87 12.03
N LEU A 17 12.41 1.82 10.86
CA LEU A 17 11.10 1.20 10.68
C LEU A 17 11.11 -0.34 10.79
N GLU A 18 12.27 -0.96 10.56
CA GLU A 18 12.45 -2.40 10.68
C GLU A 18 12.51 -2.88 12.14
N LEU A 19 12.95 -2.03 13.07
CA LEU A 19 13.01 -2.35 14.51
C LEU A 19 11.67 -2.16 15.24
N LEU A 20 10.64 -1.65 14.58
CA LEU A 20 9.32 -1.48 15.18
C LEU A 20 8.67 -2.85 15.45
N PRO A 21 7.89 -2.99 16.53
CA PRO A 21 7.18 -4.23 16.86
C PRO A 21 6.18 -4.63 15.76
N VAL A 22 5.69 -3.66 14.99
CA VAL A 22 4.97 -3.87 13.73
C VAL A 22 5.87 -3.40 12.60
N LYS A 23 6.28 -4.33 11.74
CA LYS A 23 7.20 -4.07 10.63
C LYS A 23 6.49 -3.30 9.52
N LEU A 24 6.71 -1.98 9.47
CA LEU A 24 6.11 -1.11 8.45
C LEU A 24 6.90 -1.10 7.15
N MET A 25 8.23 -1.08 7.24
CA MET A 25 9.14 -1.08 6.10
C MET A 25 10.42 -1.79 6.50
N SER A 26 11.04 -2.48 5.54
CA SER A 26 12.32 -3.15 5.72
C SER A 26 13.37 -2.65 4.73
N ARG A 27 14.63 -2.91 5.03
CA ARG A 27 15.75 -2.64 4.11
C ARG A 27 15.62 -3.43 2.80
N ASP A 28 15.04 -4.62 2.86
CA ASP A 28 14.75 -5.43 1.67
C ASP A 28 13.63 -4.83 0.80
N ASN A 29 12.58 -4.29 1.42
CA ASN A 29 11.55 -3.56 0.66
C ASN A 29 12.14 -2.32 -0.02
N LEU A 30 13.02 -1.58 0.67
CA LEU A 30 13.73 -0.45 0.07
C LEU A 30 14.56 -0.89 -1.14
N ALA A 31 15.28 -2.01 -1.05
CA ALA A 31 16.05 -2.55 -2.16
C ALA A 31 15.16 -3.01 -3.33
N SER A 32 14.06 -3.67 -3.05
CA SER A 32 13.10 -4.15 -4.07
C SER A 32 12.46 -2.99 -4.85
N MET A 33 12.21 -1.86 -4.20
CA MET A 33 11.64 -0.68 -4.87
C MET A 33 12.63 0.05 -5.79
N LYS A 34 13.93 -0.28 -5.73
CA LYS A 34 14.93 0.30 -6.64
C LYS A 34 14.93 -0.34 -8.03
N VAL A 35 14.26 -1.48 -8.17
CA VAL A 35 14.22 -2.27 -9.41
C VAL A 35 12.77 -2.44 -9.83
N ASP A 36 12.50 -2.28 -11.12
CA ASP A 36 11.17 -2.49 -11.66
C ASP A 36 10.77 -3.97 -11.54
N ASN A 37 9.69 -4.23 -10.81
CA ASN A 37 9.12 -5.57 -10.64
C ASN A 37 7.97 -5.78 -11.64
N VAL A 38 8.31 -5.87 -12.93
CA VAL A 38 7.36 -6.01 -14.04
C VAL A 38 7.68 -7.25 -14.88
N SER A 39 6.68 -7.77 -15.60
CA SER A 39 6.83 -8.92 -16.48
C SER A 39 5.92 -8.76 -17.71
N ASP A 40 6.48 -9.00 -18.90
CA ASP A 40 5.73 -9.06 -20.15
C ASP A 40 5.14 -10.46 -20.43
N ALA A 41 5.46 -11.45 -19.59
CA ALA A 41 4.99 -12.81 -19.75
C ALA A 41 3.48 -12.91 -19.45
N PRO A 42 2.73 -13.78 -20.15
CA PRO A 42 1.32 -14.01 -19.87
C PRO A 42 1.13 -14.52 -18.44
N PHE A 43 0.03 -14.10 -17.81
CA PHE A 43 -0.25 -14.46 -16.43
C PHE A 43 -0.46 -15.98 -16.29
N PRO A 44 0.28 -16.66 -15.40
CA PRO A 44 0.47 -18.12 -15.48
C PRO A 44 -0.73 -18.95 -15.01
N PHE A 45 -1.79 -18.33 -14.50
CA PHE A 45 -2.92 -19.03 -13.89
C PHE A 45 -4.16 -19.14 -14.80
N GLY A 46 -4.05 -18.75 -16.07
CA GLY A 46 -5.17 -18.81 -17.02
C GLY A 46 -6.33 -17.89 -16.67
N ILE A 47 -6.08 -16.85 -15.87
CA ILE A 47 -7.06 -15.81 -15.51
C ILE A 47 -6.60 -14.46 -16.05
N GLU A 48 -7.56 -13.61 -16.39
CA GLU A 48 -7.28 -12.24 -16.81
C GLU A 48 -7.04 -11.35 -15.58
N PRO A 49 -5.86 -10.71 -15.45
CA PRO A 49 -5.59 -9.82 -14.33
C PRO A 49 -6.44 -8.56 -14.44
N ALA A 50 -7.06 -8.15 -13.33
CA ALA A 50 -7.79 -6.89 -13.26
C ALA A 50 -6.83 -5.71 -13.10
N ALA A 51 -7.09 -4.62 -13.82
CA ALA A 51 -6.36 -3.37 -13.64
C ALA A 51 -6.56 -2.82 -12.22
N ILE A 52 -5.46 -2.40 -11.58
CA ILE A 52 -5.48 -1.91 -10.19
C ILE A 52 -6.34 -0.65 -10.07
N GLU A 53 -6.35 0.22 -11.07
CA GLU A 53 -7.15 1.45 -11.11
C GLU A 53 -8.65 1.14 -11.08
N GLY A 54 -9.07 -0.01 -11.62
CA GLY A 54 -10.46 -0.47 -11.58
C GLY A 54 -10.88 -1.01 -10.22
N THR A 55 -9.95 -1.61 -9.45
CA THR A 55 -10.27 -2.25 -8.16
C THR A 55 -9.90 -1.41 -6.94
N ALA A 56 -8.87 -0.56 -7.03
CA ALA A 56 -8.34 0.25 -5.93
C ALA A 56 -9.38 1.15 -5.23
N PRO A 57 -10.35 1.77 -5.94
CA PRO A 57 -11.40 2.55 -5.29
C PRO A 57 -12.24 1.75 -4.29
N LEU A 58 -12.36 0.43 -4.47
CA LEU A 58 -13.09 -0.45 -3.55
C LEU A 58 -12.30 -0.76 -2.27
N TRP A 59 -10.96 -0.71 -2.33
CA TRP A 59 -10.10 -0.97 -1.17
C TRP A 59 -9.94 0.26 -0.29
N PHE A 60 -9.72 1.42 -0.91
CA PHE A 60 -9.37 2.66 -0.21
C PHE A 60 -10.53 3.65 -0.08
N GLY A 61 -11.62 3.46 -0.84
CA GLY A 61 -12.79 4.33 -0.80
C GLY A 61 -13.94 3.75 0.03
N ASP A 62 -14.81 4.63 0.51
CA ASP A 62 -16.16 4.28 0.97
C ASP A 62 -17.09 3.92 -0.22
N ALA A 63 -16.52 3.51 -1.36
CA ALA A 63 -17.21 3.24 -2.62
C ALA A 63 -18.09 1.98 -2.58
N THR A 64 -18.13 1.28 -1.44
CA THR A 64 -19.07 0.19 -1.20
C THR A 64 -20.36 0.71 -0.55
N PRO A 65 -21.53 0.06 -0.78
CA PRO A 65 -22.76 0.41 -0.07
C PRO A 65 -22.60 0.41 1.46
N ARG A 66 -21.67 -0.41 1.98
CA ARG A 66 -21.35 -0.54 3.41
C ARG A 66 -20.41 0.56 3.92
N GLY A 67 -19.68 1.26 3.04
CA GLY A 67 -18.81 2.39 3.41
C GLY A 67 -19.58 3.50 4.14
N ARG A 68 -20.85 3.73 3.76
CA ARG A 68 -21.74 4.68 4.46
C ARG A 68 -21.91 4.38 5.96
N TYR A 69 -21.82 3.10 6.36
CA TYR A 69 -21.92 2.72 7.77
C TYR A 69 -20.73 3.21 8.60
N ILE A 70 -19.56 3.39 8.00
CA ILE A 70 -18.40 3.99 8.68
C ILE A 70 -18.73 5.44 9.07
N GLY A 71 -19.39 6.20 8.19
CA GLY A 71 -19.90 7.54 8.48
C GLY A 71 -20.87 7.57 9.67
N PHE A 72 -21.88 6.70 9.69
CA PHE A 72 -22.82 6.62 10.82
C PHE A 72 -22.15 6.18 12.12
N ARG A 73 -21.19 5.25 12.05
CA ARG A 73 -20.40 4.83 13.22
C ARG A 73 -19.53 5.96 13.77
N ARG A 74 -18.91 6.76 12.92
CA ARG A 74 -18.18 7.98 13.32
C ARG A 74 -19.09 8.97 14.05
N HIS A 75 -20.27 9.26 13.52
CA HIS A 75 -21.25 10.14 14.17
C HIS A 75 -21.73 9.61 15.52
N ALA A 76 -21.82 8.29 15.67
CA ALA A 76 -22.20 7.63 16.92
C ALA A 76 -21.03 7.41 17.90
N GLY A 77 -19.82 7.93 17.62
CA GLY A 77 -18.64 7.75 18.48
C GLY A 77 -18.06 6.33 18.48
N ARG A 78 -18.36 5.51 17.47
CA ARG A 78 -17.98 4.09 17.34
C ARG A 78 -17.04 3.83 16.16
N SER A 79 -16.08 4.73 15.93
CA SER A 79 -15.00 4.48 14.98
C SER A 79 -14.00 3.51 15.61
N VAL A 80 -13.83 2.34 15.01
CA VAL A 80 -12.70 1.43 15.25
C VAL A 80 -11.74 1.60 14.09
#